data_AF-A0A2E7K2J2-F1
#
_entry.id   AF-A0A2E7K2J2-F1
#
_cell.length_a   1.000
_cell.length_b   1.000
_cell.length_c   1.000
_cell.angle_alpha   90.00
_cell.angle_beta   90.00
_cell.angle_gamma   90.00
#
_symmetry.space_group_name_H-M   'P 1'
#
loop_
_entity.id
_entity.type
_entity.pdbx_description
1 polymer ?
#
loop_
_entity_poly.entity_id
_entity_poly.type
_entity_poly.pdbx_seq_one_letter_code
_entity_poly.pdbx_strand_id
1 'polypeptide(L)' 'MKRHIPNWLTISRIAVIPVLLALYAYCDTAFRFWALPLFAYAAITDFLDGYLARKWNVLSDLGRLLDPIAD' A
#
# COMPACT_ATOMS: atom_id res chain seq x y z
N MET A 1 -12.11 7.73 -14.86
CA MET A 1 -10.77 7.89 -14.25
C MET A 1 -10.74 7.73 -12.72
N LYS A 2 -11.58 8.42 -11.93
CA LYS A 2 -11.55 8.34 -10.44
C LYS A 2 -11.74 6.92 -9.85
N ARG A 3 -12.39 6.04 -10.61
CA ARG A 3 -12.69 4.64 -10.24
C ARG A 3 -11.47 3.72 -10.10
N HIS A 4 -10.32 4.07 -10.69
CA HIS A 4 -9.12 3.23 -10.65
C HIS A 4 -8.12 3.66 -9.56
N ILE A 5 -8.26 4.86 -8.99
CA ILE A 5 -7.31 5.40 -8.01
C ILE A 5 -7.13 4.48 -6.79
N PRO A 6 -8.19 3.89 -6.19
CA PRO A 6 -8.02 2.93 -5.09
C PRO A 6 -7.20 1.71 -5.51
N ASN A 7 -7.49 1.12 -6.67
CA ASN A 7 -6.75 -0.06 -7.15
C ASN A 7 -5.27 0.25 -7.41
N TRP A 8 -4.96 1.45 -7.92
CA TRP A 8 -3.57 1.88 -8.12
C TRP A 8 -2.82 2.06 -6.81
N LEU A 9 -3.49 2.53 -5.75
CA LEU A 9 -2.92 2.60 -4.40
C LEU A 9 -2.61 1.19 -3.86
N THR A 10 -3.54 0.25 -3.99
CA THR A 10 -3.33 -1.15 -3.59
C THR A 10 -2.16 -1.79 -4.34
N ILE A 11 -2.08 -1.59 -5.67
CA ILE A 11 -0.94 -2.08 -6.48
C ILE A 11 0.37 -1.44 -6.03
N SER A 12 0.37 -0.13 -5.73
CA SER A 12 1.57 0.55 -5.25
C SER A 12 2.07 -0.02 -3.92
N ARG A 13 1.15 -0.38 -3.01
CA ARG A 13 1.46 -1.00 -1.73
C ARG A 13 2.07 -2.41 -1.90
N ILE A 14 1.48 -3.23 -2.78
CA ILE A 14 2.04 -4.55 -3.12
C ILE A 14 3.48 -4.43 -3.66
N ALA A 15 3.77 -3.40 -4.47
CA ALA A 15 5.12 -3.15 -4.98
C ALA A 15 6.12 -2.71 -3.89
N VAL A 16 5.64 -2.08 -2.80
CA VAL A 16 6.48 -1.65 -1.67
C VAL A 16 6.90 -2.83 -0.79
N ILE A 17 6.10 -3.90 -0.69
CA ILE A 17 6.39 -5.09 0.13
C ILE A 17 7.77 -5.72 -0.16
N PRO A 18 8.16 -6.06 -1.40
CA PRO A 18 9.48 -6.64 -1.67
C PRO A 18 10.63 -5.67 -1.34
N VAL A 19 10.40 -4.36 -1.44
CA VAL A 19 11.40 -3.35 -1.04
C VAL A 19 11.57 -3.33 0.48
N LEU A 20 10.48 -3.37 1.24
CA LEU A 20 10.52 -3.49 2.70
C LEU A 20 11.21 -4.78 3.15
N LEU A 21 10.93 -5.91 2.50
CA LEU A 21 11.59 -7.19 2.78
C LEU A 21 13.09 -7.13 2.50
N ALA A 22 13.52 -6.51 1.40
CA ALA A 22 14.92 -6.30 1.11
C ALA A 22 15.58 -5.40 2.18
N LEU A 23 14.97 -4.26 2.51
CA LEU A 23 15.48 -3.35 3.55
C LEU A 23 15.58 -4.01 4.92
N TYR A 24 14.65 -4.91 5.25
CA TYR A 24 14.69 -5.68 6.49
C TYR A 24 15.82 -6.74 6.48
N ALA A 25 16.02 -7.43 5.36
CA ALA A 25 17.06 -8.44 5.21
C ALA A 25 18.48 -7.84 5.29
N TYR A 26 18.68 -6.64 4.74
CA TYR A 26 19.92 -5.88 4.88
C TYR A 26 19.91 -5.14 6.23
N CYS A 27 20.34 -5.83 7.29
CA CYS A 27 20.34 -5.39 8.69
C CYS A 27 21.30 -4.23 9.05
N ASP A 28 21.54 -3.31 8.12
CA ASP A 28 22.38 -2.14 8.32
C ASP A 28 21.53 -0.93 8.77
N THR A 29 22.06 -0.18 9.73
CA THR A 29 21.43 0.98 10.38
C THR A 29 20.96 2.04 9.38
N ALA A 30 21.68 2.22 8.27
CA ALA A 30 21.30 3.16 7.22
C ALA A 30 20.00 2.74 6.50
N PHE A 31 19.77 1.44 6.30
CA PHE A 31 18.57 0.93 5.63
C PHE A 31 17.33 0.99 6.52
N ARG A 32 17.51 0.86 7.85
CA ARG A 32 16.41 1.04 8.82
C ARG A 32 15.81 2.45 8.76
N PHE A 33 16.64 3.46 8.49
CA PHE A 33 16.18 4.84 8.34
C PHE A 33 15.26 5.01 7.12
N TRP A 34 15.49 4.25 6.04
CA TRP A 34 14.65 4.24 4.84
C TRP A 34 13.41 3.36 4.97
N ALA A 35 13.47 2.30 5.78
CA ALA A 35 12.33 1.41 6.01
C ALA A 35 11.15 2.14 6.68
N LEU A 36 11.42 3.04 7.63
CA LEU A 36 10.40 3.79 8.36
C LEU A 36 9.47 4.64 7.45
N PRO A 37 9.98 5.55 6.60
CA PRO A 37 9.13 6.32 5.70
C PRO A 37 8.44 5.45 4.64
N LEU A 38 9.07 4.36 4.18
CA LEU A 38 8.46 3.43 3.23
C LEU A 38 7.26 2.70 3.86
N PHE A 39 7.41 2.26 5.10
CA PHE A 39 6.35 1.63 5.88
C PHE A 39 5.22 2.62 6.17
N ALA A 40 5.55 3.85 6.57
CA ALA A 40 4.55 4.90 6.78
C ALA A 40 3.78 5.21 5.48
N TYR A 41 4.46 5.27 4.34
CA TYR A 41 3.82 5.42 3.04
C TYR A 41 2.82 4.29 2.76
N ALA A 42 3.23 3.02 2.95
CA ALA A 42 2.35 1.87 2.74
C ALA A 42 1.07 1.94 3.60
N ALA A 43 1.21 2.25 4.90
CA ALA A 43 0.10 2.38 5.82
C ALA A 43 -0.85 3.54 5.46
N ILE A 44 -0.31 4.68 5.02
CA ILE A 44 -1.11 5.83 4.59
C ILE A 44 -1.89 5.49 3.30
N THR A 45 -1.25 4.79 2.36
CA THR A 45 -1.89 4.42 1.09
C THR A 45 -3.04 3.42 1.27
N ASP A 46 -2.92 2.48 2.21
CA ASP A 46 -4.00 1.58 2.62
C ASP A 46 -5.20 2.37 3.18
N PHE A 47 -4.96 3.26 4.13
CA PHE A 47 -6.05 4.07 4.67
C PHE A 47 -6.75 4.92 3.59
N LEU A 48 -5.95 5.47 2.66
CA LEU A 48 -6.46 6.32 1.58
C LEU A 48 -7.30 5.53 0.56
N ASP A 49 -6.93 4.30 0.21
CA ASP A 49 -7.67 3.52 -0.79
C ASP A 49 -9.09 3.18 -0.31
N GLY A 50 -9.23 2.73 0.94
CA GLY A 50 -10.51 2.44 1.58
C GLY A 50 -11.33 3.71 1.83
N TYR A 51 -10.68 4.82 2.19
CA TYR A 51 -11.37 6.11 2.33
C TYR A 51 -11.93 6.61 1.00
N LEU A 52 -11.14 6.56 -0.08
CA LEU A 52 -11.56 7.00 -1.41
C LEU A 52 -12.63 6.08 -2.02
N ALA A 53 -12.52 4.77 -1.81
CA ALA A 53 -13.53 3.80 -2.26
C ALA A 53 -14.90 4.09 -1.62
N ARG A 54 -14.94 4.34 -0.31
CA ARG A 54 -16.16 4.74 0.42
C ARG A 54 -16.68 6.11 -0.03
N LYS A 55 -15.80 7.10 -0.15
CA LYS A 55 -16.16 8.49 -0.50
C LYS A 55 -16.74 8.60 -1.91
N TRP A 56 -16.22 7.84 -2.86
CA TRP A 56 -16.70 7.87 -4.24
C TRP A 56 -17.76 6.82 -4.54
N ASN A 57 -18.16 6.02 -3.56
CA ASN A 57 -19.08 4.90 -3.72
C ASN A 57 -18.63 3.93 -4.84
N VAL A 58 -17.30 3.77 -4.94
CA VAL A 58 -16.64 2.92 -5.92
C VAL A 58 -16.06 1.72 -5.19
N LEU A 59 -16.95 0.85 -4.74
CA LEU A 59 -16.57 -0.48 -4.26
C LEU A 59 -16.42 -1.38 -5.49
N SER A 60 -15.27 -2.04 -5.62
CA SER A 60 -15.02 -3.01 -6.69
C SER A 60 -14.74 -4.38 -6.08
N ASP A 61 -15.20 -5.44 -6.75
CA ASP A 61 -14.97 -6.82 -6.29
C ASP A 61 -13.48 -7.17 -6.30
N LEU A 62 -12.73 -6.60 -7.25
CA LEU A 62 -11.29 -6.72 -7.33
C LEU A 62 -10.58 -6.02 -6.15
N GLY A 63 -11.03 -4.84 -5.74
CA GLY A 63 -10.52 -4.15 -4.54
C GLY A 63 -10.76 -4.99 -3.27
N ARG A 64 -11.99 -5.49 -3.08
CA ARG A 64 -12.32 -6.38 -1.95
C ARG A 64 -11.51 -7.67 -1.91
N LEU A 65 -11.11 -8.20 -3.06
CA LEU A 65 -10.24 -9.37 -3.15
C LEU A 65 -8.79 -9.04 -2.79
N LEU A 66 -8.30 -7.86 -3.20
CA LEU A 66 -6.91 -7.45 -3.02
C LEU A 66 -6.63 -6.90 -1.61
N ASP A 67 -7.60 -6.28 -0.94
CA ASP A 67 -7.46 -5.74 0.42
C ASP A 67 -6.84 -6.79 1.40
N PRO A 68 -7.40 -8.01 1.58
CA PRO A 68 -6.82 -9.01 2.48
C PRO A 68 -5.47 -9.62 2.02
N ILE A 69 -5.01 -9.32 0.80
CA ILE A 69 -3.69 -9.73 0.30
C ILE A 69 -2.65 -8.62 0.53
N ALA A 70 -3.10 -7.37 0.52
CA ALA A 70 -2.27 -6.18 0.70
C ALA A 70 -2.14 -5.74 2.17
N ASP A 71 -3.05 -6.18 3.04
CA ASP A 71 -2.93 -6.16 4.51
C ASP A 71 -2.02 -7.28 5.03
#